data_AF-A0A7C1P2Q9-F1
#
_entry.id   AF-A0A7C1P2Q9-F1
#
_cell.length_a   1.000
_cell.length_b   1.000
_cell.length_c   1.000
_cell.angle_alpha   90.00
_cell.angle_beta   90.00
_cell.angle_gamma   90.00
#
_symmetry.space_group_name_H-M   'P 1'
#
loop_
_entity.id
_entity.type
_entity.pdbx_description
1 polymer ?
#
loop_
_entity_poly.entity_id
_entity_poly.type
_entity_poly.pdbx_seq_one_letter_code
_entity_poly.pdbx_strand_id
1 'polypeptide(L)' 'MAKKVKHMKLATYLIENGYMTVEQAQEVMKEQEGSGAKRKERFGRIAVKKGFISENKLNQAVLKKEREEFGY' A
#
# COMPACT_ATOMS: atom_id res chain seq x y z
N MET A 1 16.30 -10.51 22.66
CA MET A 1 16.26 -9.19 21.99
C MET A 1 14.98 -9.09 21.19
N ALA A 2 14.07 -8.16 21.53
CA ALA A 2 12.89 -7.93 20.70
C ALA A 2 13.32 -7.29 19.38
N LYS A 3 13.16 -7.98 18.26
CA LYS A 3 13.46 -7.45 16.93
C LYS A 3 12.46 -6.31 16.68
N LYS A 4 12.93 -5.06 16.68
CA LYS A 4 12.08 -3.88 16.45
C LYS A 4 11.57 -3.95 15.01
N VAL A 5 10.31 -4.31 14.84
CA VAL A 5 9.67 -4.41 13.53
C VAL A 5 9.59 -3.01 12.93
N LYS A 6 10.23 -2.81 11.77
CA LYS A 6 10.13 -1.54 11.03
C LYS A 6 8.78 -1.54 10.33
N HIS A 7 7.76 -0.96 10.96
CA HIS A 7 6.45 -0.78 10.32
C HIS A 7 6.60 0.09 9.07
N MET A 8 6.52 -0.53 7.89
CA MET A 8 6.66 0.16 6.61
C MET A 8 5.29 0.63 6.11
N LYS A 9 5.24 1.79 5.45
CA LYS A 9 4.02 2.25 4.77
C LYS A 9 3.71 1.32 3.60
N LEU A 10 2.43 1.00 3.39
CA LEU A 10 2.00 0.12 2.29
C LEU A 10 2.52 0.60 0.92
N ALA A 11 2.46 1.91 0.65
CA ALA A 11 2.96 2.47 -0.60
C ALA A 11 4.44 2.14 -0.85
N THR A 12 5.29 2.28 0.17
CA THR A 12 6.72 1.95 0.07
C THR A 12 6.92 0.45 -0.17
N TYR A 13 6.18 -0.40 0.56
CA TYR A 13 6.26 -1.85 0.38
C TYR A 13 5.89 -2.28 -1.05
N LEU A 14 4.83 -1.68 -1.61
CA LEU A 14 4.39 -1.97 -2.98
C LEU A 14 5.42 -1.55 -4.03
N ILE A 15 6.10 -0.42 -3.82
CA ILE A 15 7.19 0.03 -4.69
C ILE A 15 8.39 -0.91 -4.62
N GLU A 16 8.87 -1.22 -3.41
CA GLU A 16 10.07 -2.04 -3.21
C GLU A 16 9.89 -3.47 -3.74
N ASN A 17 8.66 -3.99 -3.74
CA ASN A 17 8.35 -5.32 -4.29
C ASN A 17 7.94 -5.28 -5.77
N GLY A 18 8.02 -4.13 -6.45
CA GLY A 18 7.71 -3.99 -7.87
C GLY A 18 6.23 -4.17 -8.23
N TYR A 19 5.33 -4.04 -7.26
CA TYR A 19 3.88 -4.10 -7.51
C TYR A 19 3.31 -2.82 -8.10
N MET A 20 4.02 -1.70 -7.96
CA MET A 20 3.59 -0.37 -8.37
C MET A 20 4.82 0.54 -8.53
N THR A 21 4.78 1.51 -9.43
CA THR A 21 5.87 2.49 -9.58
C THR A 21 5.77 3.65 -8.58
N VAL A 22 6.82 4.45 -8.47
CA VAL A 22 6.81 5.65 -7.60
C VAL A 22 5.77 6.66 -8.08
N GLU A 23 5.65 6.85 -9.39
CA GLU A 23 4.71 7.76 -10.04
C GLU A 23 3.26 7.35 -9.77
N GLN A 24 2.96 6.06 -9.93
CA GLN A 24 1.65 5.49 -9.60
C GLN A 24 1.33 5.68 -8.12
N ALA A 25 2.29 5.46 -7.24
CA ALA A 25 2.11 5.68 -5.80
C ALA A 25 1.81 7.14 -5.47
N GLN A 26 2.54 8.07 -6.08
CA GLN A 26 2.33 9.51 -5.90
C GLN A 26 0.95 9.95 -6.39
N GLU A 27 0.47 9.40 -7.51
CA GLU A 27 -0.87 9.70 -8.00
C GLU A 27 -1.96 9.22 -7.03
N VAL A 28 -1.79 8.02 -6.46
CA VAL A 28 -2.69 7.50 -5.42
C VAL A 28 -2.67 8.38 -4.17
N MET A 29 -1.49 8.85 -3.74
CA MET A 29 -1.36 9.76 -2.58
C MET A 29 -2.06 11.11 -2.83
N LYS A 30 -1.86 11.69 -4.02
CA LYS A 30 -2.52 12.94 -4.42
C LYS A 30 -4.05 12.82 -4.38
N GLU A 31 -4.60 11.72 -4.89
CA GLU A 31 -6.04 11.48 -4.85
C GLU A 31 -6.55 11.26 -3.42
N GLN A 32 -5.79 10.53 -2.61
CA GLN A 32 -6.11 10.32 -1.20
C GLN A 32 -6.15 11.65 -0.42
N GLU A 33 -5.23 12.57 -0.70
CA GLU A 33 -5.14 13.89 -0.08
C GLU A 33 -6.21 14.86 -0.62
N GLY A 34 -6.47 14.84 -1.92
CA GLY A 34 -7.41 15.74 -2.60
C GLY A 34 -8.89 15.39 -2.38
N SER A 35 -9.20 14.22 -1.82
CA SER A 35 -10.58 13.71 -1.76
C SER A 35 -11.58 14.54 -0.94
N GLY A 36 -11.18 15.54 -0.14
CA GLY A 36 -12.07 16.46 0.59
C GLY A 36 -13.08 15.80 1.55
N ALA A 37 -13.10 14.48 1.61
CA ALA A 37 -14.11 13.68 2.28
C ALA A 37 -13.79 13.60 3.78
N LYS A 38 -14.85 13.60 4.61
CA LYS A 38 -14.73 13.37 6.07
C LYS A 38 -13.97 12.07 6.41
N ARG A 39 -13.98 11.09 5.49
CA ARG A 39 -13.16 9.87 5.56
C ARG A 39 -12.29 9.79 4.31
N LYS A 40 -10.97 9.86 4.49
CA LYS A 40 -10.01 9.57 3.41
C LYS A 40 -10.16 8.12 2.95
N GLU A 41 -10.23 7.91 1.65
CA GLU A 41 -10.24 6.57 1.08
C GLU A 41 -8.90 5.86 1.33
N ARG A 42 -8.92 4.53 1.47
CA ARG A 42 -7.69 3.75 1.73
C ARG A 42 -6.81 3.70 0.47
N PHE A 43 -5.50 3.86 0.65
CA PHE A 43 -4.50 3.84 -0.41
C PHE A 43 -4.69 2.67 -1.39
N GLY A 44 -4.78 1.44 -0.86
CA GLY A 44 -4.95 0.24 -1.68
C GLY A 44 -6.23 0.23 -2.51
N ARG A 45 -7.34 0.79 -2.00
CA ARG A 45 -8.60 0.87 -2.76
C ARG A 45 -8.48 1.82 -3.94
N ILE A 46 -7.85 2.98 -3.74
CA ILE A 46 -7.59 3.93 -4.83
C ILE A 46 -6.67 3.28 -5.87
N ALA A 47 -5.60 2.60 -5.44
CA ALA A 47 -4.67 1.91 -6.34
C ALA A 47 -5.36 0.84 -7.20
N VAL A 48 -6.33 0.10 -6.63
CA VAL A 48 -7.18 -0.85 -7.37
C VAL A 48 -8.11 -0.14 -8.34
N LYS A 49 -8.82 0.90 -7.89
CA LYS A 49 -9.74 1.67 -8.74
C LYS A 49 -9.04 2.29 -9.96
N LYS A 50 -7.78 2.73 -9.81
CA LYS A 50 -6.95 3.24 -10.89
C LYS A 50 -6.37 2.16 -11.80
N GLY A 51 -6.49 0.88 -11.44
CA GLY A 51 -5.93 -0.23 -12.21
C GLY A 51 -4.41 -0.39 -12.06
N PHE A 52 -3.77 0.30 -11.11
CA PHE A 52 -2.32 0.20 -10.88
C PHE A 52 -1.92 -1.12 -10.23
N ILE A 53 -2.84 -1.72 -9.48
CA ILE A 53 -2.68 -3.04 -8.88
C ILE A 53 -4.03 -3.75 -8.90
N SER A 54 -4.05 -5.07 -9.11
CA SER A 54 -5.28 -5.85 -8.98
C SER A 54 -5.59 -6.14 -7.51
N GLU A 55 -6.86 -6.37 -7.17
CA GLU A 55 -7.27 -6.75 -5.81
C GLU A 55 -6.50 -7.98 -5.30
N ASN A 56 -6.34 -8.99 -6.15
CA ASN A 56 -5.60 -10.21 -5.80
C ASN A 56 -4.14 -9.93 -5.45
N LYS A 57 -3.44 -9.11 -6.26
CA LYS A 57 -2.05 -8.74 -6.00
C LYS A 57 -1.92 -7.88 -4.74
N LEU A 58 -2.87 -6.96 -4.53
CA LEU A 58 -2.90 -6.13 -3.33
C LEU A 58 -3.07 -6.99 -2.06
N ASN A 59 -4.01 -7.93 -2.08
CA ASN A 59 -4.25 -8.83 -0.95
C ASN A 59 -3.02 -9.69 -0.65
N GLN A 60 -2.39 -10.25 -1.68
CA GLN A 60 -1.13 -11.00 -1.51
C GLN A 60 -0.02 -10.13 -0.93
N ALA A 61 0.13 -8.90 -1.41
CA ALA A 61 1.15 -7.98 -0.91
C ALA A 61 0.92 -7.60 0.56
N VAL A 62 -0.33 -7.35 0.97
CA VAL A 62 -0.66 -7.06 2.36
C VAL A 62 -0.36 -8.24 3.27
N LEU A 63 -0.78 -9.45 2.88
CA LEU A 63 -0.50 -10.67 3.65
C LEU A 63 1.00 -10.95 3.77
N LYS A 64 1.76 -10.76 2.68
CA LYS A 64 3.21 -10.92 2.67
C LYS A 64 3.89 -9.91 3.59
N LYS A 65 3.48 -8.64 3.53
CA LYS A 65 3.96 -7.58 4.44
C LYS A 65 3.68 -7.91 5.90
N GLU A 66 2.47 -8.33 6.24
CA GLU A 66 2.09 -8.67 7.63
C GLU A 66 2.89 -9.87 8.15
N ARG A 67 3.14 -10.88 7.32
CA ARG A 67 4.00 -12.03 7.65
C ARG A 67 5.44 -11.59 7.90
N GLU A 68 5.99 -10.72 7.07
CA GLU A 68 7.36 -10.20 7.23
C GLU A 68 7.50 -9.32 8.48
N GLU A 69 6.48 -8.54 8.81
CA GLU A 69 6.48 -7.65 9.98
C GLU A 69 6.25 -8.41 11.29
N PHE A 70 5.30 -9.35 11.33
CA PHE A 70 4.82 -9.93 12.58
C PHE A 70 5.05 -11.44 12.72
N GLY A 71 5.49 -12.12 11.66
CA GLY A 71 5.87 -13.54 11.72
C GLY A 71 4.71 -14.53 11.88
N TYR A 72 3.49 -14.16 11.52
CA TYR A 72 2.32 -15.06 11.53
C TYR A 72 2.36 -16.15 10.45
#